data_AF-A0A7X9DW79-F1
#
_entry.id   AF-A0A7X9DW79-F1
#
_cell.length_a   1.000
_cell.length_b   1.000
_cell.length_c   1.000
_cell.angle_alpha   90.00
_cell.angle_beta   90.00
_cell.angle_gamma   90.00
#
_symmetry.space_group_name_H-M   'P 1'
#
loop_
_entity.id
_entity.type
_entity.pdbx_description
1 polymer ?
#
loop_
_entity_poly.entity_id
_entity_poly.type
_entity_poly.pdbx_seq_one_letter_code
_entity_poly.pdbx_strand_id
1 'polypeptide(L)'
;MPKPPNLQKSLDRLVTYLGAQIAKAVAERVGKKLAQKKAAARKKPGRKGKAGPAKGRQARRRRGKPKKCSIRGCKNPARSKGLCSKHYQKARYAALHGKKSARKAQKAQKVKKARKAIRPRKKAAAPVSAPKPAEG
;
A
#
# COMPACT_ATOMS: atom_id res chain seq x y z
N MET A 1 34.93 -63.79 -30.47
CA MET A 1 35.45 -62.90 -29.41
C MET A 1 34.70 -61.56 -29.49
N PRO A 2 33.84 -61.20 -28.52
CA PRO A 2 33.21 -59.88 -28.52
C PRO A 2 34.26 -58.79 -28.26
N LYS A 3 34.33 -57.78 -29.13
CA LYS A 3 35.25 -56.63 -28.99
C LYS A 3 34.92 -55.85 -27.71
N PRO A 4 35.93 -55.38 -26.96
CA PRO A 4 35.67 -54.60 -25.76
C PRO A 4 34.89 -53.33 -26.13
N PRO A 5 33.92 -52.92 -25.32
CA PRO A 5 33.16 -51.71 -25.58
C PRO A 5 34.13 -50.53 -25.62
N ASN A 6 33.99 -49.70 -26.66
CA ASN A 6 34.75 -48.48 -26.83
C ASN A 6 34.62 -47.62 -25.56
N LEU A 7 35.72 -47.01 -25.11
CA LEU A 7 35.80 -46.20 -23.88
C LEU A 7 34.67 -45.17 -23.81
N GLN A 8 34.29 -44.59 -24.95
CA GLN A 8 33.19 -43.64 -25.05
C GLN A 8 31.86 -44.23 -24.58
N LYS A 9 31.54 -45.47 -24.97
CA LYS A 9 30.29 -46.15 -24.57
C LYS A 9 30.26 -46.44 -23.07
N SER A 10 31.42 -46.71 -22.47
CA SER A 10 31.55 -46.91 -21.03
C SER A 10 31.37 -45.59 -20.28
N LEU A 11 31.90 -44.49 -20.80
CA LEU A 11 31.70 -43.14 -20.27
C LEU A 11 30.23 -42.72 -20.37
N ASP A 12 29.57 -42.94 -21.51
CA ASP A 12 28.15 -42.60 -21.70
C ASP A 12 27.24 -43.36 -20.70
N ARG A 13 27.56 -44.63 -20.43
CA ARG A 13 26.88 -45.44 -19.40
C ARG A 13 27.09 -44.88 -17.99
N LEU A 14 28.28 -44.38 -17.68
CA LEU A 14 28.56 -43.76 -16.39
C LEU A 14 27.84 -42.41 -16.25
N VAL A 15 27.87 -41.58 -17.29
CA VAL A 15 27.18 -40.27 -17.31
C VAL A 15 25.68 -40.45 -17.12
N THR A 16 25.07 -41.39 -17.84
CA THR A 16 23.62 -41.69 -17.70
C THR A 16 23.28 -42.24 -16.32
N TYR A 17 24.10 -43.16 -15.79
CA TYR A 17 23.90 -43.71 -14.45
C TYR A 17 24.00 -42.64 -13.36
N LEU A 18 25.05 -41.82 -13.38
CA LEU A 18 25.24 -40.75 -12.42
C LEU A 18 24.18 -39.66 -12.57
N GLY A 19 23.80 -39.33 -13.81
CA GLY A 19 22.70 -38.40 -14.10
C GLY A 19 21.37 -38.86 -13.49
N ALA A 20 21.04 -40.15 -13.60
CA ALA A 20 19.84 -40.73 -12.98
C ALA A 20 19.89 -40.68 -11.44
N GLN A 21 21.05 -40.95 -10.83
CA GLN A 21 21.23 -40.87 -9.38
C GLN A 21 21.07 -39.44 -8.86
N ILE A 22 21.69 -38.47 -9.55
CA ILE A 22 21.56 -37.05 -9.20
C ILE A 22 20.11 -36.58 -9.37
N ALA A 23 19.45 -36.94 -10.46
CA ALA A 23 18.05 -36.60 -10.70
C ALA A 23 17.13 -37.13 -9.59
N LYS A 24 17.32 -38.37 -9.15
CA LYS A 24 16.57 -38.97 -8.04
C LYS A 24 16.81 -38.22 -6.72
N ALA A 25 18.07 -37.94 -6.38
CA ALA A 25 18.42 -37.21 -5.16
C ALA A 25 17.86 -35.78 -5.14
N VAL A 26 17.88 -35.08 -6.27
CA VAL A 26 17.30 -33.73 -6.41
C VAL A 26 15.77 -33.80 -6.32
N ALA A 27 15.12 -34.77 -6.98
CA ALA A 27 13.68 -34.95 -6.93
C ALA A 27 13.18 -35.20 -5.50
N GLU A 28 13.87 -36.03 -4.72
CA GLU A 28 13.54 -36.27 -3.32
C GLU A 28 13.71 -35.01 -2.45
N ARG A 29 14.80 -34.26 -2.66
CA ARG A 29 15.09 -33.05 -1.87
C ARG A 29 14.14 -31.91 -2.21
N VAL A 30 13.80 -31.73 -3.49
CA VAL A 30 12.82 -30.75 -3.96
C VAL A 30 11.41 -31.14 -3.52
N GLY A 31 11.04 -32.43 -3.62
CA GLY A 31 9.77 -32.96 -3.15
C GLY A 31 9.53 -32.70 -1.66
N LYS A 32 10.54 -32.98 -0.81
CA LYS A 32 10.51 -32.68 0.63
C LYS A 32 10.37 -31.18 0.91
N LYS A 33 11.08 -30.32 0.17
CA LYS A 33 10.99 -28.86 0.30
C LYS A 33 9.62 -28.30 -0.12
N LEU A 34 9.01 -28.85 -1.16
CA LEU A 34 7.67 -28.50 -1.61
C LEU A 34 6.59 -29.00 -0.63
N ALA A 35 6.76 -30.20 -0.07
CA ALA A 35 5.87 -30.74 0.97
C ALA A 35 5.90 -29.89 2.25
N GLN A 36 7.09 -29.48 2.71
CA GLN A 36 7.24 -28.57 3.86
C GLN A 36 6.60 -27.20 3.61
N LYS A 37 6.74 -26.64 2.39
CA LYS A 37 6.06 -25.39 2.02
C LYS A 37 4.54 -25.53 1.97
N LYS A 38 4.00 -26.66 1.50
CA LYS A 38 2.56 -26.96 1.55
C LYS A 38 2.04 -27.11 2.99
N ALA A 39 2.82 -27.72 3.88
CA ALA A 39 2.49 -27.83 5.30
C ALA A 39 2.48 -26.45 6.01
N ALA A 40 3.43 -25.57 5.66
CA ALA A 40 3.45 -24.19 6.15
C ALA A 40 2.26 -23.35 5.62
N ALA A 41 1.85 -23.55 4.37
CA ALA A 41 0.72 -22.84 3.77
C ALA A 41 -0.65 -23.26 4.37
N ARG A 42 -0.76 -24.48 4.92
CA ARG A 42 -1.98 -24.97 5.59
C ARG A 42 -2.14 -24.47 7.03
N LYS A 43 -1.09 -23.92 7.67
CA LYS A 43 -1.21 -23.21 8.95
C LYS A 43 -1.60 -21.74 8.72
N LYS A 44 -2.79 -21.48 8.19
CA LYS A 44 -3.46 -20.21 8.52
C LYS A 44 -3.96 -20.38 9.95
N PRO A 45 -3.49 -19.62 10.96
CA PRO A 45 -4.21 -19.56 12.22
C PRO A 45 -5.60 -19.07 11.86
N GLY A 46 -6.60 -19.94 11.99
CA GLY A 46 -7.99 -19.61 11.73
C GLY A 46 -8.28 -18.30 12.45
N ARG A 47 -8.78 -17.31 11.70
CA ARG A 47 -9.33 -16.08 12.28
C ARG A 47 -10.40 -16.54 13.26
N LYS A 48 -10.05 -16.64 14.56
CA LYS A 48 -11.00 -17.01 15.62
C LYS A 48 -12.20 -16.11 15.40
N GLY A 49 -13.31 -16.72 14.98
CA GLY A 49 -14.54 -16.00 14.69
C GLY A 49 -14.83 -15.13 15.89
N LYS A 50 -15.01 -13.82 15.67
CA LYS A 50 -15.52 -12.98 16.74
C LYS A 50 -16.88 -13.57 17.10
N ALA A 51 -16.98 -14.13 18.31
CA ALA A 51 -18.25 -14.53 18.88
C ALA A 51 -19.25 -13.41 18.59
N GLY A 52 -20.34 -13.77 17.91
CA GLY A 52 -21.43 -12.84 17.64
C GLY A 52 -21.91 -12.20 18.95
N PRO A 53 -22.47 -10.99 18.90
CA PRO A 53 -22.91 -10.32 20.10
C PRO A 53 -23.93 -11.20 20.82
N ALA A 54 -23.60 -11.58 22.06
CA ALA A 54 -24.51 -12.25 22.97
C ALA A 54 -25.84 -11.46 22.97
N LYS A 55 -26.92 -12.17 22.64
CA LYS A 55 -28.29 -11.67 22.78
C LYS A 55 -28.44 -11.10 24.20
N GLY A 56 -28.92 -9.87 24.29
CA GLY A 56 -29.33 -9.24 25.54
C GLY A 56 -28.32 -8.23 26.09
N ARG A 57 -28.57 -6.95 25.80
CA ARG A 57 -28.51 -5.86 26.77
C ARG A 57 -29.29 -4.67 26.20
N GLN A 58 -30.61 -4.76 26.31
CA GLN A 58 -31.51 -3.64 26.14
C GLN A 58 -31.26 -2.65 27.30
N ALA A 59 -30.36 -1.68 27.12
CA ALA A 59 -30.20 -0.56 28.06
C ALA A 59 -29.54 0.68 27.43
N ARG A 60 -29.81 0.98 26.15
CA ARG A 60 -29.50 2.30 25.56
C ARG A 60 -30.75 3.05 25.11
N ARG A 61 -31.84 2.91 25.85
CA ARG A 61 -32.97 3.84 25.78
C ARG A 61 -32.69 5.02 26.71
N ARG A 62 -31.90 5.98 26.19
CA ARG A 62 -31.82 7.41 26.56
C ARG A 62 -30.65 8.04 25.80
N ARG A 63 -30.66 7.91 24.46
CA ARG A 63 -29.83 8.77 23.61
C ARG A 63 -30.54 10.12 23.59
N GLY A 64 -30.16 11.02 24.50
CA GLY A 64 -30.64 12.41 24.51
C GLY A 64 -30.54 13.01 23.11
N LYS A 65 -31.44 13.95 22.80
CA LYS A 65 -31.58 14.56 21.46
C LYS A 65 -30.20 14.82 20.84
N PRO A 66 -29.93 14.30 19.63
CA PRO A 66 -28.60 14.41 19.05
C PRO A 66 -28.27 15.90 18.85
N LYS A 67 -27.25 16.39 19.56
CA LYS A 67 -26.73 17.74 19.34
C LYS A 67 -26.28 17.87 17.90
N LYS A 68 -26.39 19.05 17.30
CA LYS A 68 -25.81 19.31 15.98
C LYS A 68 -24.29 19.19 16.07
N CYS A 69 -23.64 18.79 14.99
CA CYS A 69 -22.19 18.78 14.92
C CYS A 69 -21.64 20.19 15.17
N SER A 70 -20.60 20.33 15.98
CA SER A 70 -19.93 21.60 16.27
C SER A 70 -19.19 22.22 15.06
N ILE A 71 -19.21 21.58 13.89
CA ILE A 71 -18.57 22.10 12.68
C ILE A 71 -19.56 23.00 11.96
N ARG A 72 -19.16 24.25 11.70
CA ARG A 72 -19.95 25.24 10.97
C ARG A 72 -20.41 24.67 9.62
N GLY A 73 -21.71 24.71 9.35
CA GLY A 73 -22.31 24.15 8.13
C GLY A 73 -22.60 22.64 8.17
N CYS A 74 -22.28 21.92 9.25
CA CYS A 74 -22.59 20.50 9.35
C CYS A 74 -23.94 20.25 10.02
N LYS A 75 -24.93 19.84 9.23
CA LYS A 75 -26.29 19.50 9.71
C LYS A 75 -26.41 18.09 10.32
N ASN A 76 -25.31 17.33 10.35
CA ASN A 76 -25.35 15.95 10.83
C ASN A 76 -25.45 15.86 12.36
N PRO A 77 -26.13 14.83 12.90
CA PRO A 77 -26.20 14.59 14.33
C PRO A 77 -24.82 14.25 14.90
N ALA A 78 -24.44 14.91 15.98
CA ALA A 78 -23.27 14.57 16.76
C ALA A 78 -23.47 13.21 17.42
N ARG A 79 -22.49 12.32 17.27
CA ARG A 79 -22.50 11.01 17.94
C ARG A 79 -21.62 10.97 19.18
N SER A 80 -20.47 11.65 19.14
CA SER A 80 -19.47 11.68 20.21
C SER A 80 -18.67 12.99 20.17
N LYS A 81 -18.32 13.55 21.34
CA LYS A 81 -17.51 14.78 21.48
C LYS A 81 -18.02 15.99 20.66
N GLY A 82 -19.34 16.11 20.47
CA GLY A 82 -19.93 17.19 19.66
C GLY A 82 -19.72 17.04 18.15
N LEU A 83 -19.10 15.96 17.67
CA LEU A 83 -18.82 15.74 16.25
C LEU A 83 -19.73 14.66 15.66
N CYS A 84 -20.09 14.83 14.38
CA CYS A 84 -20.73 13.78 13.61
C CYS A 84 -19.74 12.63 13.34
N SER A 85 -20.24 11.46 12.96
CA SER A 85 -19.40 10.27 12.73
C SER A 85 -18.24 10.54 11.76
N LYS A 86 -18.51 11.28 10.68
CA LYS A 86 -17.51 11.64 9.65
C LYS A 86 -16.42 12.55 10.23
N HIS A 87 -16.81 13.58 10.97
CA HIS A 87 -15.87 14.53 11.56
C HIS A 87 -15.07 13.93 12.72
N TYR A 88 -15.70 13.09 13.53
CA TYR A 88 -15.02 12.34 14.56
C TYR A 88 -13.95 11.41 13.98
N GLN A 89 -14.27 10.67 12.91
CA GLN A 89 -13.30 9.82 12.23
C GLN A 89 -12.14 10.60 11.61
N LYS A 90 -12.43 11.72 10.93
CA LYS A 90 -11.38 12.60 10.37
C LYS A 90 -10.47 13.16 11.47
N ALA A 91 -11.04 13.64 12.58
CA ALA A 91 -10.28 14.15 13.72
C ALA A 91 -9.40 13.05 14.33
N ARG A 92 -9.95 11.83 14.52
CA ARG A 92 -9.20 10.69 15.02
C ARG A 92 -8.08 10.26 14.07
N TYR A 93 -8.35 10.22 12.77
CA TYR A 93 -7.36 9.88 11.76
C TYR A 93 -6.24 10.92 11.70
N ALA A 94 -6.60 12.21 11.78
CA ALA A 94 -5.64 13.30 11.86
C ALA A 94 -4.79 13.25 13.14
N ALA A 95 -5.37 12.91 14.30
CA ALA A 95 -4.62 12.72 15.54
C ALA A 95 -3.61 11.56 15.44
N LEU A 96 -3.97 10.47 14.78
CA LEU A 96 -3.10 9.30 14.61
C LEU A 96 -2.04 9.49 13.52
N HIS A 97 -2.34 10.26 12.48
CA HIS A 97 -1.50 10.41 11.28
C HIS A 97 -0.97 11.83 11.04
N GLY A 98 -1.15 12.76 11.98
CA GLY A 98 -0.78 14.18 11.86
C GLY A 98 0.71 14.43 11.59
N LYS A 99 1.58 13.50 12.00
CA LYS A 99 3.02 13.56 11.68
C LYS A 99 3.30 13.39 10.18
N LYS A 100 2.46 12.66 9.44
CA LYS A 100 2.62 12.39 8.00
C LYS A 100 2.13 13.56 7.13
N SER A 101 1.05 14.24 7.52
CA SER A 101 0.52 15.41 6.80
C SER A 101 1.44 16.62 6.92
N ALA A 102 2.03 16.86 8.10
CA ALA A 102 3.03 17.91 8.30
C ALA A 102 4.28 17.71 7.41
N ARG A 103 4.83 16.49 7.37
CA ARG A 103 5.98 16.14 6.52
C ARG A 103 5.68 16.29 5.03
N LYS A 104 4.46 15.96 4.58
CA LYS A 104 4.02 16.14 3.18
C LYS A 104 3.85 17.62 2.82
N ALA A 105 3.32 18.45 3.74
CA ALA A 105 3.22 19.89 3.56
C ALA A 105 4.60 20.55 3.47
N GLN A 106 5.54 20.17 4.35
CA GLN A 106 6.93 20.64 4.31
C GLN A 106 7.64 20.26 2.99
N LYS A 107 7.48 19.01 2.52
CA LYS A 107 8.04 18.57 1.23
C LYS A 107 7.46 19.37 0.06
N ALA A 108 6.15 19.63 0.06
CA ALA A 108 5.50 20.44 -0.98
C ALA A 108 5.98 21.89 -0.97
N GLN A 109 6.19 22.49 0.20
CA GLN A 109 6.77 23.84 0.33
C GLN A 109 8.22 23.90 -0.20
N LYS A 110 9.05 22.89 0.09
CA LYS A 110 10.43 22.81 -0.43
C LYS A 110 10.46 22.74 -1.96
N VAL A 111 9.58 21.95 -2.59
CA VAL A 111 9.47 21.85 -4.06
C VAL A 111 9.02 23.17 -4.68
N LYS A 112 8.05 23.87 -4.07
CA LYS A 112 7.62 25.20 -4.54
C LYS A 112 8.75 26.24 -4.46
N LYS A 113 9.53 26.23 -3.37
CA LYS A 113 10.70 27.12 -3.20
C LYS A 113 11.78 26.83 -4.25
N ALA A 114 12.10 25.56 -4.49
CA ALA A 114 13.06 25.15 -5.52
C ALA A 114 12.60 25.56 -6.93
N ARG A 115 11.33 25.32 -7.28
CA ARG A 115 10.78 25.76 -8.58
C ARG A 115 10.82 27.29 -8.74
N LYS A 116 10.59 28.06 -7.67
CA LYS A 116 10.69 29.54 -7.72
C LYS A 116 12.13 30.03 -7.91
N ALA A 117 13.11 29.33 -7.34
CA ALA A 117 14.54 29.68 -7.48
C ALA A 117 15.08 29.42 -8.91
N ILE A 118 14.53 28.43 -9.62
CA ILE A 118 14.96 28.06 -10.97
C ILE A 118 14.26 28.88 -12.07
N ARG A 119 13.14 29.58 -11.77
CA ARG A 119 12.43 30.39 -12.78
C ARG A 119 13.28 31.58 -13.22
N PRO A 120 13.70 31.68 -14.49
CA PRO A 120 14.39 32.87 -14.97
C PRO A 120 13.45 34.07 -14.88
N ARG A 121 13.98 35.21 -14.45
CA ARG A 121 13.28 36.50 -14.49
C ARG A 121 13.04 36.84 -15.96
N LYS A 122 11.88 36.46 -16.52
CA LYS A 122 11.40 37.03 -17.79
C LYS A 122 11.16 38.52 -17.51
N LYS A 123 12.19 39.36 -17.73
CA LYS A 123 12.10 40.82 -17.64
C LYS A 123 11.01 41.28 -18.58
N ALA A 124 10.20 42.23 -18.11
CA ALA A 124 9.04 42.78 -18.78
C ALA A 124 9.38 43.25 -20.20
N ALA A 125 8.63 42.77 -21.19
CA ALA A 125 8.40 43.55 -22.39
C ALA A 125 7.50 44.72 -21.98
N ALA A 126 8.03 45.94 -22.05
CA ALA A 126 7.26 47.15 -21.83
C ALA A 126 6.15 47.25 -22.90
N PRO A 127 4.95 47.75 -22.57
CA PRO A 127 3.96 48.06 -23.60
C PRO A 127 4.48 49.25 -24.42
N VAL A 128 4.76 49.04 -25.70
CA VAL A 128 4.98 50.13 -26.65
C VAL A 128 3.65 50.89 -26.80
N SER A 129 3.63 52.12 -26.30
CA SER A 129 2.50 53.05 -26.45
C SER A 129 2.25 53.29 -27.94
N ALA A 130 1.08 52.89 -28.44
CA ALA A 130 0.63 53.23 -29.78
C ALA A 130 0.28 54.73 -29.85
N PRO A 131 0.68 55.48 -30.89
CA PRO A 131 0.21 56.85 -31.08
C PRO A 131 -1.26 56.85 -31.51
N LYS A 132 -2.06 57.73 -30.88
CA LYS A 132 -3.48 57.96 -31.22
C LYS A 132 -3.60 58.42 -32.69
N PRO A 133 -4.60 57.97 -33.46
CA PRO A 133 -4.88 58.57 -34.76
C PRO A 133 -5.41 59.99 -34.57
N ALA A 134 -4.88 60.92 -35.36
CA ALA A 134 -5.40 62.28 -35.48
C ALA A 134 -6.74 62.23 -36.22
N GLU A 135 -7.76 62.87 -35.66
CA GLU A 135 -9.01 63.17 -36.36
C GLU A 135 -8.74 64.24 -37.43
N GLY A 136 -9.26 64.01 -38.63
CA GLY A 136 -9.24 64.90 -39.78
C GLY A 136 -10.29 64.47 -40.78
#